data_AF-A0A059LRT0-F1
#
_entry.id   AF-A0A059LRT0-F1
#
_cell.length_a   1.000
_cell.length_b   1.000
_cell.length_c   1.000
_cell.angle_alpha   90.00
_cell.angle_beta   90.00
_cell.angle_gamma   90.00
#
_symmetry.space_group_name_H-M   'P 1'
#
loop_
_entity.id
_entity.type
_entity.pdbx_description
1 polymer ?
#
loop_
_entity_poly.entity_id
_entity_poly.type
_entity_poly.pdbx_seq_one_letter_code
_entity_poly.pdbx_strand_id
1 'polypeptide(L)'
;MVTVHENDPQGAHARLRAGLCRSSQCGSWNSSVGSEQGEEWRALIRSIPVSGVSLSSARPVAEEAPVAATVPYPPPPPLSEWRDRFGDSPRKGSDILVQALEREGVDVLFAYPGGASMEIHQALTRSETINNVLCRHEQGEIFAAEGYAKVTGRVGVCIATSGPGATNLVTGLADALLDSVPMVAITGQVPRQLIGSDGFQETPIVEVSRQITKHNYLVMDVKDIARSVKEAFFLARSGRPGPVLVDIPKDIQQALHVPD
;
A
#
# COMPACT_ATOMS: atom_id res chain seq x y z
N MET A 1 41.68 -11.88 8.28
CA MET A 1 42.78 -11.99 7.30
C MET A 1 42.53 -13.26 6.52
N VAL A 2 41.85 -13.16 5.38
CA VAL A 2 41.56 -14.27 4.47
C VAL A 2 42.10 -13.86 3.12
N THR A 3 43.00 -14.69 2.61
CA THR A 3 43.89 -14.45 1.48
C THR A 3 43.12 -14.49 0.17
N VAL A 4 43.37 -13.51 -0.69
CA VAL A 4 42.89 -13.42 -2.07
C VAL A 4 43.83 -14.25 -2.94
N HIS A 5 43.29 -15.16 -3.76
CA HIS A 5 44.03 -15.74 -4.88
C HIS A 5 43.51 -15.12 -6.18
N GLU A 6 44.39 -14.39 -6.86
CA GLU A 6 44.19 -13.79 -8.16
C GLU A 6 44.65 -14.73 -9.28
N ASN A 7 43.91 -14.64 -10.39
CA ASN A 7 44.26 -14.91 -11.80
C ASN A 7 44.24 -16.35 -12.36
N ASP A 8 43.31 -16.55 -13.31
CA ASP A 8 43.63 -17.08 -14.64
C ASP A 8 42.80 -16.32 -15.72
N PRO A 9 43.38 -15.84 -16.84
CA PRO A 9 42.77 -14.88 -17.75
C PRO A 9 42.39 -15.53 -19.10
N GLN A 10 41.09 -15.67 -19.39
CA GLN A 10 40.62 -15.83 -20.77
C GLN A 10 39.32 -15.05 -20.98
N GLY A 11 39.43 -13.99 -21.79
CA GLY A 11 38.34 -13.08 -22.10
C GLY A 11 37.30 -13.68 -23.06
N ALA A 12 36.04 -13.37 -22.79
CA ALA A 12 34.99 -13.35 -23.79
C ALA A 12 34.03 -12.19 -23.45
N HIS A 13 34.24 -11.06 -24.12
CA HIS A 13 33.35 -9.90 -24.08
C HIS A 13 32.03 -10.24 -24.80
N ALA A 14 30.93 -10.39 -24.06
CA ALA A 14 29.59 -10.37 -24.64
C ALA A 14 29.11 -8.90 -24.76
N ARG A 15 29.22 -8.35 -25.97
CA ARG A 15 28.58 -7.06 -26.33
C ARG A 15 27.08 -7.27 -26.48
N LEU A 16 26.28 -6.71 -25.57
CA LEU A 16 24.84 -6.53 -25.78
C LEU A 16 24.63 -5.34 -26.72
N ARG A 17 24.27 -5.61 -27.98
CA ARG A 17 23.73 -4.59 -28.89
C ARG A 17 22.24 -4.44 -28.64
N ALA A 18 21.83 -3.26 -28.19
CA ALA A 18 20.46 -2.80 -28.25
C ALA A 18 20.08 -2.57 -29.73
N GLY A 19 19.09 -3.32 -30.22
CA GLY A 19 18.44 -3.08 -31.50
C GLY A 19 17.01 -2.61 -31.27
N LEU A 20 16.76 -1.31 -31.43
CA LEU A 20 15.41 -0.78 -31.60
C LEU A 20 14.78 -1.42 -32.86
N CYS A 21 13.65 -2.09 -32.71
CA CYS A 21 12.80 -2.45 -33.85
C CYS A 21 11.67 -1.43 -33.96
N ARG A 22 11.78 -0.52 -34.93
CA ARG A 22 10.66 0.27 -35.44
C ARG A 22 10.03 -0.48 -36.62
N SER A 23 8.71 -0.27 -36.75
CA SER A 23 7.83 -0.46 -37.90
C SER A 23 7.47 -1.89 -38.37
N SER A 24 6.17 -2.17 -38.21
CA SER A 24 5.26 -2.84 -39.17
C SER A 24 5.71 -4.17 -39.78
N GLN A 25 5.53 -5.26 -39.06
CA GLN A 25 5.11 -6.55 -39.62
C GLN A 25 4.68 -7.48 -38.49
N CYS A 26 3.36 -7.58 -38.30
CA CYS A 26 2.75 -8.63 -37.48
C CYS A 26 2.80 -9.92 -38.30
N GLY A 27 3.70 -10.84 -37.93
CA GLY A 27 3.80 -12.19 -38.48
C GLY A 27 3.65 -13.21 -37.37
N SER A 28 2.74 -14.16 -37.56
CA SER A 28 2.39 -15.25 -36.65
C SER A 28 3.60 -16.05 -36.16
N TRP A 29 3.77 -16.14 -34.84
CA TRP A 29 4.72 -17.04 -34.20
C TRP A 29 4.18 -18.47 -34.21
N ASN A 30 4.87 -19.36 -34.93
CA ASN A 30 4.62 -20.79 -34.89
C ASN A 30 5.53 -21.41 -33.82
N SER A 31 4.94 -21.97 -32.77
CA SER A 31 5.66 -22.62 -31.67
C SER A 31 5.86 -24.11 -31.94
N SER A 32 7.06 -24.51 -32.35
CA SER A 32 7.50 -25.90 -32.30
C SER A 32 8.42 -26.10 -31.09
N VAL A 33 7.80 -26.29 -29.91
CA VAL A 33 8.43 -26.80 -28.69
C VAL A 33 7.50 -27.85 -28.06
N GLY A 34 8.02 -29.06 -27.87
CA GLY A 34 7.55 -30.02 -26.85
C GLY A 34 6.21 -30.71 -27.12
N SER A 35 6.16 -31.63 -28.09
CA SER A 35 4.93 -32.40 -28.38
C SER A 35 4.76 -33.70 -27.59
N GLU A 36 5.76 -34.22 -26.88
CA GLU A 36 5.59 -35.50 -26.16
C GLU A 36 5.23 -35.33 -24.66
N GLN A 37 5.79 -34.34 -23.96
CA GLN A 37 5.45 -34.10 -22.54
C GLN A 37 4.09 -33.41 -22.36
N GLY A 38 3.60 -32.68 -23.36
CA GLY A 38 2.30 -31.98 -23.29
C GLY A 38 1.08 -32.88 -23.41
N GLU A 39 1.22 -34.08 -23.98
CA GLU A 39 0.11 -35.04 -24.13
C GLU A 39 -0.12 -35.86 -22.85
N GLU A 40 0.95 -36.20 -22.13
CA GLU A 40 0.91 -36.94 -20.87
C GLU A 40 0.16 -36.16 -19.77
N TRP A 41 0.42 -34.85 -19.65
CA TRP A 41 -0.31 -33.97 -18.74
C TRP A 41 -1.78 -33.80 -19.09
N ARG A 42 -2.12 -33.78 -20.39
CA ARG A 42 -3.52 -33.67 -20.84
C ARG A 42 -4.30 -34.96 -20.57
N ALA A 43 -3.66 -36.11 -20.67
CA ALA A 43 -4.26 -37.40 -20.32
C ALA A 43 -4.52 -37.50 -18.81
N LEU A 44 -3.58 -37.01 -17.99
CA LEU A 44 -3.70 -36.98 -16.53
C LEU A 44 -4.83 -36.06 -16.03
N ILE A 45 -5.02 -34.91 -16.67
CA ILE A 45 -6.12 -33.99 -16.33
C ILE A 45 -7.49 -34.58 -16.73
N ARG A 46 -7.55 -35.33 -17.83
CA ARG A 46 -8.79 -35.97 -18.32
C ARG A 46 -9.17 -37.24 -17.55
N SER A 47 -8.22 -37.86 -16.84
CA SER A 47 -8.48 -39.07 -16.04
C SER A 47 -9.00 -38.75 -14.64
N ILE A 48 -9.08 -37.47 -14.24
CA ILE A 48 -9.71 -37.05 -13.00
C ILE A 48 -11.23 -37.20 -13.15
N PRO A 49 -11.90 -38.08 -12.39
CA PRO A 49 -13.34 -38.27 -12.51
C PRO A 49 -14.07 -37.01 -12.01
N VAL A 50 -14.72 -36.31 -12.94
CA VAL A 50 -15.62 -35.17 -12.63
C VAL A 50 -17.03 -35.71 -12.38
N SER A 51 -17.19 -36.50 -11.32
CA SER A 51 -18.52 -36.95 -10.88
C SER A 51 -18.97 -36.10 -9.69
N GLY A 52 -20.00 -35.27 -9.89
CA GLY A 52 -20.90 -34.90 -8.81
C GLY A 52 -20.99 -33.43 -8.37
N VAL A 53 -20.65 -32.44 -9.20
CA VAL A 53 -21.14 -31.07 -8.95
C VAL A 53 -22.48 -30.89 -9.67
N SER A 54 -23.55 -31.29 -8.99
CA SER A 54 -24.89 -30.82 -9.34
C SER A 54 -24.94 -29.32 -9.11
N LEU A 55 -25.19 -28.54 -10.17
CA LEU A 55 -25.54 -27.12 -10.05
C LEU A 55 -26.93 -27.04 -9.42
N SER A 56 -26.96 -27.16 -8.10
CA SER A 56 -28.16 -26.89 -7.30
C SER A 56 -28.56 -25.43 -7.49
N SER A 57 -29.85 -25.23 -7.77
CA SER A 57 -30.53 -23.96 -8.01
C SER A 57 -30.07 -22.85 -7.08
N ALA A 58 -29.99 -21.63 -7.64
CA ALA A 58 -29.68 -20.38 -6.95
C ALA A 58 -30.14 -20.39 -5.49
N ARG A 59 -29.18 -20.30 -4.57
CA ARG A 59 -29.47 -20.07 -3.16
C ARG A 59 -30.19 -18.71 -3.05
N PRO A 60 -31.24 -18.60 -2.23
CA PRO A 60 -31.82 -17.31 -1.93
C PRO A 60 -30.72 -16.39 -1.37
N VAL A 61 -30.76 -15.12 -1.78
CA VAL A 61 -29.89 -14.07 -1.25
C VAL A 61 -30.00 -14.16 0.27
N ALA A 62 -28.88 -14.49 0.93
CA ALA A 62 -28.83 -14.52 2.38
C ALA A 62 -29.24 -13.14 2.88
N GLU A 63 -30.20 -13.14 3.80
CA GLU A 63 -30.62 -11.98 4.58
C GLU A 63 -29.37 -11.25 5.09
N GLU A 64 -29.33 -9.91 4.92
CA GLU A 64 -28.17 -9.08 5.25
C GLU A 64 -27.61 -9.47 6.60
N ALA A 65 -26.34 -9.89 6.60
CA ALA A 65 -25.63 -10.15 7.85
C ALA A 65 -25.75 -8.89 8.73
N PRO A 66 -26.09 -9.04 10.02
CA PRO A 66 -26.26 -7.90 10.91
C PRO A 66 -24.96 -7.09 10.87
N VAL A 67 -25.07 -5.82 10.48
CA VAL A 67 -23.98 -4.86 10.49
C VAL A 67 -23.35 -4.95 11.87
N ALA A 68 -22.09 -5.40 11.93
CA ALA A 68 -21.38 -5.57 13.18
C ALA A 68 -21.54 -4.29 14.00
N ALA A 69 -22.08 -4.44 15.22
CA ALA A 69 -22.40 -3.32 16.10
C ALA A 69 -21.16 -2.43 16.23
N THR A 70 -21.27 -1.20 15.72
CA THR A 70 -20.20 -0.21 15.77
C THR A 70 -19.90 0.08 17.22
N VAL A 71 -18.77 -0.39 17.74
CA VAL A 71 -18.23 0.15 18.99
C VAL A 71 -18.05 1.65 18.74
N PRO A 72 -18.69 2.53 19.53
CA PRO A 72 -18.59 3.96 19.29
C PRO A 72 -17.13 4.36 19.38
N TYR A 73 -16.61 4.89 18.27
CA TYR A 73 -15.28 5.43 18.17
C TYR A 73 -15.07 6.43 19.31
N PRO A 74 -14.09 6.22 20.21
CA PRO A 74 -13.79 7.24 21.20
C PRO A 74 -13.43 8.53 20.43
N PRO A 75 -14.05 9.67 20.77
CA PRO A 75 -13.76 10.91 20.07
C PRO A 75 -12.26 11.18 20.14
N PRO A 76 -11.66 11.78 19.09
CA PRO A 76 -10.27 12.19 19.15
C PRO A 76 -10.08 13.08 20.39
N PRO A 77 -8.89 13.04 21.03
CA PRO A 77 -8.66 13.83 22.23
C PRO A 77 -9.04 15.30 21.99
N PRO A 78 -9.63 15.97 22.98
CA PRO A 78 -10.09 17.35 22.81
C PRO A 78 -8.90 18.24 22.41
N LEU A 79 -9.11 19.10 21.40
CA LEU A 79 -8.09 19.99 20.84
C LEU A 79 -7.39 20.86 21.90
N SER A 80 -8.03 21.10 23.05
CA SER A 80 -7.48 21.86 24.18
C SER A 80 -6.26 21.21 24.84
N GLU A 81 -6.05 19.91 24.66
CA GLU A 81 -4.90 19.17 25.21
C GLU A 81 -3.77 18.97 24.19
N TRP A 82 -4.03 19.25 22.92
CA TRP A 82 -3.05 19.06 21.85
C TRP A 82 -2.08 20.25 21.79
N ARG A 83 -0.77 19.98 21.99
CA ARG A 83 0.30 20.97 21.82
C ARG A 83 1.00 20.77 20.48
N ASP A 84 1.01 21.81 19.66
CA ASP A 84 1.86 21.82 18.47
C ASP A 84 3.33 21.81 18.88
N ARG A 85 4.06 20.76 18.48
CA ARG A 85 5.51 20.65 18.68
C ARG A 85 6.32 21.75 18.00
N PHE A 86 5.78 22.36 16.94
CA PHE A 86 6.52 23.28 16.07
C PHE A 86 5.94 24.70 16.06
N GLY A 87 4.80 24.96 16.72
CA GLY A 87 4.18 26.29 16.80
C GLY A 87 3.91 26.90 15.42
N ASP A 88 4.38 28.12 15.16
CA ASP A 88 4.29 28.78 13.84
C ASP A 88 5.51 28.52 12.94
N SER A 89 6.41 27.60 13.33
CA SER A 89 7.65 27.36 12.59
C SER A 89 7.43 26.43 11.38
N PRO A 90 8.05 26.69 10.21
CA PRO A 90 8.01 25.75 9.09
C PRO A 90 8.58 24.38 9.47
N ARG A 91 7.93 23.31 9.02
CA ARG A 91 8.33 21.91 9.26
C ARG A 91 8.15 21.06 8.01
N LYS A 92 8.74 19.87 7.98
CA LYS A 92 8.63 18.97 6.83
C LYS A 92 7.20 18.48 6.65
N GLY A 93 6.80 18.19 5.41
CA GLY A 93 5.52 17.54 5.11
C GLY A 93 5.31 16.22 5.86
N SER A 94 6.38 15.45 6.11
CA SER A 94 6.28 14.25 6.95
C SER A 94 5.96 14.55 8.42
N ASP A 95 6.45 15.66 8.98
CA ASP A 95 6.08 16.10 10.33
C ASP A 95 4.62 16.55 10.37
N ILE A 96 4.14 17.23 9.33
CA ILE A 96 2.72 17.61 9.18
C ILE A 96 1.83 16.36 9.12
N LEU A 97 2.23 15.35 8.34
CA LEU A 97 1.52 14.07 8.26
C LEU A 97 1.38 13.42 9.63
N VAL A 98 2.47 13.27 10.37
CA VAL A 98 2.46 12.65 11.69
C VAL A 98 1.62 13.45 12.68
N GLN A 99 1.71 14.79 12.66
CA GLN A 99 0.83 15.64 13.47
C GLN A 99 -0.65 15.50 13.11
N ALA A 100 -0.97 15.32 11.82
CA ALA A 100 -2.34 15.07 11.39
C ALA A 100 -2.87 13.72 11.90
N LEU A 101 -2.03 12.68 11.91
CA LEU A 101 -2.38 11.38 12.52
C LEU A 101 -2.62 11.49 14.03
N GLU A 102 -1.77 12.23 14.74
CA GLU A 102 -1.95 12.50 16.18
C GLU A 102 -3.27 13.23 16.46
N ARG A 103 -3.64 14.20 15.61
CA ARG A 103 -4.91 14.93 15.70
C ARG A 103 -6.14 14.06 15.42
N GLU A 104 -6.01 13.05 14.56
CA GLU A 104 -7.04 12.01 14.39
C GLU A 104 -7.02 10.98 15.52
N GLY A 105 -6.19 11.17 16.55
CA GLY A 105 -6.13 10.30 17.72
C GLY A 105 -5.47 8.97 17.44
N VAL A 106 -4.55 8.87 16.47
CA VAL A 106 -3.75 7.66 16.27
C VAL A 106 -2.73 7.53 17.40
N ASP A 107 -2.70 6.36 18.04
CA ASP A 107 -1.75 5.99 19.10
C ASP A 107 -0.92 4.75 18.75
N VAL A 108 -1.43 3.90 17.86
CA VAL A 108 -0.74 2.73 17.33
C VAL A 108 -0.90 2.72 15.81
N LEU A 109 0.19 2.48 15.12
CA LEU A 109 0.17 2.19 13.69
C LEU A 109 1.21 1.12 13.36
N PHE A 110 1.09 0.58 12.15
CA PHE A 110 1.96 -0.48 11.67
C PHE A 110 2.73 0.07 10.46
N ALA A 111 4.05 0.19 10.53
CA ALA A 111 4.82 0.80 9.45
C ALA A 111 6.14 0.09 9.15
N TYR A 112 6.36 -0.24 7.88
CA TYR A 112 7.55 -0.86 7.34
C TYR A 112 8.36 0.16 6.53
N PRO A 113 9.63 0.42 6.90
CA PRO A 113 10.42 1.50 6.29
C PRO A 113 10.92 1.15 4.89
N GLY A 114 11.04 2.17 4.04
CA GLY A 114 11.75 2.10 2.78
C GLY A 114 12.16 3.47 2.24
N GLY A 115 12.87 3.48 1.11
CA GLY A 115 13.53 4.69 0.59
C GLY A 115 12.59 5.86 0.28
N ALA A 116 11.34 5.57 -0.08
CA ALA A 116 10.32 6.57 -0.41
C ALA A 116 9.44 6.96 0.79
N SER A 117 9.46 6.21 1.90
CA SER A 117 8.74 6.56 3.15
C SER A 117 9.68 6.97 4.30
N MET A 118 10.99 7.03 4.06
CA MET A 118 12.00 7.29 5.11
C MET A 118 11.73 8.58 5.90
N GLU A 119 11.27 9.65 5.24
CA GLU A 119 10.99 10.93 5.93
C GLU A 119 9.79 10.81 6.88
N ILE A 120 8.80 9.97 6.55
CA ILE A 120 7.67 9.63 7.41
C ILE A 120 8.17 8.86 8.63
N HIS A 121 9.00 7.83 8.41
CA HIS A 121 9.59 7.05 9.51
C HIS A 121 10.45 7.91 10.45
N GLN A 122 11.20 8.88 9.91
CA GLN A 122 11.95 9.84 10.72
C GLN A 122 11.02 10.79 11.49
N ALA A 123 9.84 11.14 10.97
CA ALA A 123 8.86 11.94 11.70
C ALA A 123 8.19 11.13 12.82
N LEU A 124 7.95 9.84 12.60
CA LEU A 124 7.40 8.94 13.63
C LEU A 124 8.30 8.83 14.86
N THR A 125 9.63 8.84 14.70
CA THR A 125 10.55 8.82 15.86
C THR A 125 10.52 10.08 16.71
N ARG A 126 9.94 11.18 16.19
CA ARG A 126 9.71 12.43 16.93
C ARG A 126 8.33 12.48 17.58
N SER A 127 7.46 11.51 17.31
CA SER A 127 6.17 11.39 17.99
C SER A 127 6.37 10.76 19.36
N GLU A 128 5.77 11.35 20.38
CA GLU A 128 5.74 10.80 21.74
C GLU A 128 4.45 10.00 22.01
N THR A 129 3.46 10.11 21.13
CA THR A 129 2.11 9.53 21.31
C THR A 129 1.83 8.36 20.38
N ILE A 130 2.51 8.29 19.23
CA ILE A 130 2.33 7.20 18.27
C ILE A 130 3.38 6.11 18.51
N ASN A 131 2.91 4.90 18.78
CA ASN A 131 3.72 3.70 18.80
C ASN A 131 3.70 3.01 17.43
N ASN A 132 4.88 2.86 16.81
CA ASN A 132 5.03 2.11 15.57
C ASN A 132 5.32 0.62 15.85
N VAL A 133 4.44 -0.27 15.39
CA VAL A 133 4.66 -1.71 15.38
C VAL A 133 5.25 -2.13 14.05
N LEU A 134 6.55 -2.41 14.04
CA LEU A 134 7.25 -2.90 12.85
C LEU A 134 6.93 -4.37 12.58
N CYS A 135 6.12 -4.62 11.56
CA CYS A 135 5.88 -5.95 11.02
C CYS A 135 7.08 -6.47 10.21
N ARG A 136 7.07 -7.75 9.81
CA ARG A 136 8.13 -8.37 8.99
C ARG A 136 7.81 -8.49 7.51
N HIS A 137 6.61 -8.05 7.12
CA HIS A 137 6.13 -7.96 5.75
C HIS A 137 4.94 -7.00 5.73
N GLU A 138 4.79 -6.18 4.69
CA GLU A 138 3.72 -5.17 4.61
C GLU A 138 2.33 -5.82 4.52
N GLN A 139 2.22 -7.04 3.97
CA GLN A 139 0.97 -7.80 4.07
C GLN A 139 0.59 -8.12 5.54
N GLY A 140 1.58 -8.44 6.38
CA GLY A 140 1.34 -8.63 7.81
C GLY A 140 1.01 -7.32 8.52
N GLU A 141 1.55 -6.20 8.05
CA GLU A 141 1.25 -4.85 8.53
C GLU A 141 -0.22 -4.47 8.34
N ILE A 142 -0.74 -4.64 7.12
CA ILE A 142 -2.12 -4.28 6.83
C ILE A 142 -3.13 -5.19 7.54
N PHE A 143 -2.85 -6.49 7.65
CA PHE A 143 -3.70 -7.39 8.42
C PHE A 143 -3.64 -7.13 9.93
N ALA A 144 -2.50 -6.67 10.46
CA ALA A 144 -2.41 -6.23 11.85
C ALA A 144 -3.23 -4.95 12.09
N ALA A 145 -3.17 -3.99 11.16
CA ALA A 145 -4.02 -2.79 11.17
C ALA A 145 -5.51 -3.14 11.10
N GLU A 146 -5.87 -4.13 10.31
CA GLU A 146 -7.24 -4.63 10.20
C GLU A 146 -7.72 -5.30 11.49
N GLY A 147 -6.91 -6.18 12.07
CA GLY A 147 -7.20 -6.80 13.36
C GLY A 147 -7.37 -5.77 14.48
N TYR A 148 -6.50 -4.75 14.50
CA TYR A 148 -6.64 -3.61 15.40
C TYR A 148 -7.98 -2.90 15.21
N ALA A 149 -8.36 -2.59 13.97
CA ALA A 149 -9.63 -1.93 13.66
C ALA A 149 -10.85 -2.76 14.09
N LYS A 150 -10.85 -4.07 13.78
CA LYS A 150 -11.92 -5.01 14.12
C LYS A 150 -12.13 -5.15 15.63
N VAL A 151 -11.05 -5.16 16.43
CA VAL A 151 -11.14 -5.35 17.89
C VAL A 151 -11.44 -4.05 18.63
N THR A 152 -10.97 -2.90 18.13
CA THR A 152 -11.10 -1.61 18.84
C THR A 152 -12.28 -0.76 18.36
N GLY A 153 -12.78 -1.01 17.16
CA GLY A 153 -13.72 -0.11 16.47
C GLY A 153 -13.06 1.20 15.97
N ARG A 154 -11.73 1.32 16.05
CA ARG A 154 -10.96 2.48 15.57
C ARG A 154 -10.48 2.28 14.13
N VAL A 155 -10.05 3.36 13.49
CA VAL A 155 -9.44 3.30 12.16
C VAL A 155 -8.07 2.63 12.28
N GLY A 156 -7.86 1.52 11.58
CA GLY A 156 -6.55 0.88 11.47
C GLY A 156 -5.64 1.70 10.54
N VAL A 157 -4.37 1.88 10.92
CA VAL A 157 -3.41 2.66 10.13
C VAL A 157 -2.18 1.82 9.78
N CYS A 158 -1.86 1.73 8.49
CA CYS A 158 -0.64 1.11 7.99
C CYS A 158 0.16 2.07 7.09
N ILE A 159 1.49 1.93 7.06
CA ILE A 159 2.39 2.79 6.29
C ILE A 159 3.48 1.97 5.60
N ALA A 160 3.44 1.94 4.26
CA ALA A 160 4.44 1.28 3.44
C ALA A 160 5.28 2.27 2.61
N THR A 161 6.43 1.81 2.12
CA THR A 161 7.20 2.53 1.07
C THR A 161 6.52 2.39 -0.31
N SER A 162 7.08 3.07 -1.32
CA SER A 162 6.64 2.96 -2.71
C SER A 162 6.84 1.57 -3.31
N GLY A 163 6.32 1.37 -4.52
CA GLY A 163 6.61 0.20 -5.33
C GLY A 163 6.27 -1.10 -4.61
N PRO A 164 7.26 -1.95 -4.28
CA PRO A 164 7.01 -3.24 -3.65
C PRO A 164 6.25 -3.14 -2.33
N GLY A 165 6.56 -2.14 -1.49
CA GLY A 165 5.89 -1.98 -0.19
C GLY A 165 4.41 -1.70 -0.36
N ALA A 166 4.09 -0.76 -1.25
CA ALA A 166 2.73 -0.40 -1.61
C ALA A 166 1.95 -1.58 -2.22
N THR A 167 2.56 -2.35 -3.13
CA THR A 167 1.89 -3.53 -3.74
C THR A 167 1.65 -4.66 -2.74
N ASN A 168 2.48 -4.79 -1.71
CA ASN A 168 2.27 -5.79 -0.66
C ASN A 168 1.05 -5.51 0.23
N LEU A 169 0.51 -4.29 0.20
CA LEU A 169 -0.74 -3.92 0.89
C LEU A 169 -2.00 -4.36 0.11
N VAL A 170 -1.90 -4.66 -1.19
CA VAL A 170 -3.05 -4.86 -2.09
C VAL A 170 -4.06 -5.88 -1.57
N THR A 171 -3.61 -7.02 -1.04
CA THR A 171 -4.51 -8.04 -0.50
C THR A 171 -5.31 -7.52 0.69
N GLY A 172 -4.68 -6.83 1.63
CA GLY A 172 -5.37 -6.31 2.82
C GLY A 172 -6.30 -5.13 2.50
N LEU A 173 -5.99 -4.33 1.46
CA LEU A 173 -6.91 -3.29 0.98
C LEU A 173 -8.20 -3.94 0.45
N ALA A 174 -8.08 -4.96 -0.38
CA ALA A 174 -9.25 -5.68 -0.88
C ALA A 174 -10.05 -6.34 0.24
N ASP A 175 -9.37 -6.96 1.22
CA ASP A 175 -10.00 -7.60 2.38
C ASP A 175 -10.80 -6.59 3.21
N ALA A 176 -10.15 -5.49 3.62
CA ALA A 176 -10.79 -4.44 4.40
C ALA A 176 -11.97 -3.79 3.65
N LEU A 177 -11.93 -3.68 2.32
CA LEU A 177 -13.05 -3.15 1.54
C LEU A 177 -14.25 -4.10 1.56
N LEU A 178 -14.00 -5.40 1.35
CA LEU A 178 -15.05 -6.42 1.31
C LEU A 178 -15.70 -6.59 2.69
N ASP A 179 -14.89 -6.59 3.75
CA ASP A 179 -15.34 -6.70 5.15
C ASP A 179 -15.80 -5.36 5.76
N SER A 180 -15.71 -4.26 5.01
CA SER A 180 -16.10 -2.91 5.46
C SER A 180 -15.38 -2.46 6.72
N VAL A 181 -14.06 -2.66 6.77
CA VAL A 181 -13.20 -2.31 7.90
C VAL A 181 -12.66 -0.88 7.73
N PRO A 182 -12.80 -0.01 8.74
CA PRO A 182 -12.25 1.34 8.68
C PRO A 182 -10.72 1.29 8.71
N MET A 183 -10.07 1.73 7.63
CA MET A 183 -8.61 1.69 7.49
C MET A 183 -8.08 2.88 6.70
N VAL A 184 -6.92 3.38 7.07
CA VAL A 184 -6.15 4.35 6.29
C VAL A 184 -4.77 3.76 6.01
N ALA A 185 -4.47 3.52 4.74
CA ALA A 185 -3.17 3.06 4.27
C ALA A 185 -2.39 4.25 3.69
N ILE A 186 -1.16 4.45 4.14
CA ILE A 186 -0.30 5.53 3.65
C ILE A 186 0.86 4.91 2.89
N THR A 187 1.13 5.39 1.69
CA THR A 187 2.26 4.93 0.89
C THR A 187 3.21 6.08 0.60
N GLY A 188 4.51 5.84 0.76
CA GLY A 188 5.51 6.70 0.13
C GLY A 188 5.48 6.53 -1.38
N GLN A 189 5.82 7.57 -2.13
CA GLN A 189 5.94 7.52 -3.59
C GLN A 189 7.25 8.15 -4.06
N VAL A 190 7.66 7.84 -5.28
CA VAL A 190 8.75 8.57 -5.96
C VAL A 190 8.47 10.08 -5.97
N PRO A 191 9.51 10.94 -6.04
CA PRO A 191 9.30 12.37 -6.23
C PRO A 191 8.37 12.67 -7.40
N ARG A 192 7.51 13.70 -7.28
CA ARG A 192 6.47 14.03 -8.28
C ARG A 192 7.01 14.10 -9.72
N GLN A 193 8.22 14.61 -9.88
CA GLN A 193 8.90 14.78 -11.18
C GLN A 193 9.20 13.46 -11.89
N LEU A 194 9.24 12.34 -11.14
CA LEU A 194 9.52 11.00 -11.64
C LEU A 194 8.27 10.15 -11.79
N ILE A 195 7.08 10.64 -11.41
CA ILE A 195 5.83 9.91 -11.62
C ILE A 195 5.56 9.81 -13.13
N GLY A 196 5.32 8.59 -13.62
CA GLY A 196 5.12 8.23 -15.01
C GLY A 196 6.40 8.02 -15.80
N SER A 197 7.56 7.92 -15.14
CA SER A 197 8.87 7.80 -15.81
C SER A 197 9.51 6.41 -15.71
N ASP A 198 8.80 5.44 -15.13
CA ASP A 198 9.34 4.13 -14.72
C ASP A 198 10.51 4.30 -13.73
N GLY A 199 10.32 5.20 -12.77
CA GLY A 199 11.31 5.50 -11.73
C GLY A 199 11.62 4.29 -10.84
N PHE A 200 12.78 4.33 -10.17
CA PHE A 200 13.17 3.27 -9.24
C PHE A 200 12.12 3.10 -8.13
N GLN A 201 11.58 1.88 -8.00
CA GLN A 201 10.49 1.53 -7.08
C GLN A 201 9.23 2.38 -7.28
N GLU A 202 8.98 2.85 -8.50
CA GLU A 202 7.70 3.43 -8.89
C GLU A 202 6.66 2.32 -9.07
N THR A 203 5.44 2.57 -8.59
CA THR A 203 4.25 1.82 -9.00
C THR A 203 3.07 2.78 -8.97
N PRO A 204 2.18 2.76 -9.97
CA PRO A 204 0.98 3.60 -9.99
C PRO A 204 -0.06 3.06 -8.98
N ILE A 205 0.25 3.13 -7.68
CA ILE A 205 -0.53 2.48 -6.63
C ILE A 205 -1.96 3.02 -6.55
N VAL A 206 -2.17 4.30 -6.87
CA VAL A 206 -3.51 4.90 -6.96
C VAL A 206 -4.35 4.25 -8.06
N GLU A 207 -3.75 3.89 -9.20
CA GLU A 207 -4.46 3.16 -10.26
C GLU A 207 -4.72 1.71 -9.86
N VAL A 208 -3.71 1.03 -9.29
CA VAL A 208 -3.81 -0.36 -8.83
C VAL A 208 -4.90 -0.52 -7.76
N SER A 209 -4.95 0.40 -6.80
CA SER A 209 -5.84 0.31 -5.63
C SER A 209 -7.24 0.87 -5.86
N ARG A 210 -7.51 1.52 -6.99
CA ARG A 210 -8.77 2.25 -7.24
C ARG A 210 -10.03 1.38 -7.10
N GLN A 211 -9.97 0.11 -7.47
CA GLN A 211 -11.11 -0.81 -7.42
C GLN A 211 -11.20 -1.62 -6.12
N ILE A 212 -10.21 -1.48 -5.24
CA ILE A 212 -10.07 -2.26 -4.00
C ILE A 212 -9.90 -1.35 -2.78
N THR A 213 -10.21 -0.06 -2.93
CA THR A 213 -10.30 0.91 -1.84
C THR A 213 -11.63 1.64 -1.92
N LYS A 214 -12.10 2.14 -0.78
CA LYS A 214 -13.28 3.01 -0.73
C LYS A 214 -13.00 4.34 -1.41
N HIS A 215 -11.79 4.85 -1.24
CA HIS A 215 -11.26 6.02 -1.93
C HIS A 215 -9.73 6.00 -1.91
N ASN A 216 -9.08 6.80 -2.75
CA ASN A 216 -7.64 7.00 -2.67
C ASN A 216 -7.21 8.39 -3.14
N TYR A 217 -6.03 8.82 -2.69
CA TYR A 217 -5.46 10.13 -2.97
C TYR A 217 -4.02 10.00 -3.48
N LEU A 218 -3.64 10.89 -4.39
CA LEU A 218 -2.25 11.25 -4.68
C LEU A 218 -2.01 12.69 -4.21
N VAL A 219 -1.17 12.87 -3.19
CA VAL A 219 -0.90 14.20 -2.63
C VAL A 219 0.10 14.94 -3.51
N MET A 220 -0.34 16.03 -4.14
CA MET A 220 0.47 16.78 -5.11
C MET A 220 1.05 18.10 -4.56
N ASP A 221 0.61 18.55 -3.39
CA ASP A 221 1.14 19.72 -2.68
C ASP A 221 1.23 19.41 -1.17
N VAL A 222 2.24 19.96 -0.50
CA VAL A 222 2.44 19.82 0.95
C VAL A 222 1.29 20.41 1.75
N LYS A 223 0.62 21.44 1.20
CA LYS A 223 -0.57 22.07 1.80
C LYS A 223 -1.75 21.10 1.92
N ASP A 224 -1.82 20.11 1.03
CA ASP A 224 -2.93 19.18 0.98
C ASP A 224 -2.80 18.03 1.98
N ILE A 225 -1.66 17.86 2.65
CA ILE A 225 -1.43 16.70 3.55
C ILE A 225 -2.48 16.65 4.66
N ALA A 226 -2.64 17.74 5.43
CA ALA A 226 -3.55 17.77 6.57
C ALA A 226 -5.02 17.55 6.14
N ARG A 227 -5.44 18.18 5.04
CA ARG A 227 -6.77 18.00 4.46
C ARG A 227 -6.99 16.56 3.99
N SER A 228 -6.04 15.99 3.27
CA SER A 228 -6.13 14.63 2.72
C SER A 228 -6.23 13.59 3.83
N VAL A 229 -5.46 13.74 4.91
CA VAL A 229 -5.56 12.87 6.10
C VAL A 229 -6.93 12.99 6.76
N LYS A 230 -7.41 14.21 7.01
CA LYS A 230 -8.72 14.45 7.63
C LYS A 230 -9.85 13.84 6.81
N GLU A 231 -9.84 14.06 5.49
CA GLU A 231 -10.82 13.46 4.58
C GLU A 231 -10.69 11.94 4.53
N ALA A 232 -9.47 11.39 4.49
CA ALA A 232 -9.25 9.95 4.48
C ALA A 232 -9.82 9.28 5.74
N PHE A 233 -9.57 9.83 6.93
CA PHE A 233 -10.15 9.32 8.17
C PHE A 233 -11.68 9.45 8.19
N PHE A 234 -12.21 10.59 7.75
CA PHE A 234 -13.65 10.79 7.64
C PHE A 234 -14.30 9.76 6.70
N LEU A 235 -13.76 9.57 5.50
CA LEU A 235 -14.26 8.60 4.53
C LEU A 235 -14.09 7.17 5.04
N ALA A 236 -12.97 6.82 5.65
CA ALA A 236 -12.74 5.47 6.16
C ALA A 236 -13.77 5.04 7.22
N ARG A 237 -14.21 5.97 8.08
CA ARG A 237 -15.13 5.68 9.20
C ARG A 237 -16.61 6.00 8.94
N SER A 238 -16.93 6.91 8.01
CA SER A 238 -18.31 7.35 7.79
C SER A 238 -19.12 6.40 6.89
N GLY A 239 -20.43 6.33 7.11
CA GLY A 239 -21.33 5.47 6.34
C GLY A 239 -20.94 4.00 6.46
N ARG A 240 -20.89 3.26 5.33
CA ARG A 240 -20.26 1.95 5.29
C ARG A 240 -18.73 2.12 5.38
N PRO A 241 -18.06 1.66 6.46
CA PRO A 241 -16.62 1.86 6.61
C PRO A 241 -15.82 1.13 5.51
N GLY A 242 -14.57 1.53 5.32
CA GLY A 242 -13.69 0.89 4.35
C GLY A 242 -12.30 1.51 4.29
N PRO A 243 -11.39 0.93 3.50
CA PRO A 243 -10.01 1.37 3.40
C PRO A 243 -9.86 2.58 2.49
N VAL A 244 -9.07 3.56 2.92
CA VAL A 244 -8.66 4.71 2.11
C VAL A 244 -7.14 4.73 1.98
N LEU A 245 -6.63 4.88 0.76
CA LEU A 245 -5.19 4.97 0.51
C LEU A 245 -4.76 6.43 0.28
N VAL A 246 -3.66 6.86 0.90
CA VAL A 246 -3.06 8.20 0.70
C VAL A 246 -1.62 8.03 0.23
N ASP A 247 -1.36 8.33 -1.04
CA ASP A 247 -0.04 8.22 -1.67
C ASP A 247 0.70 9.56 -1.60
N ILE A 248 1.90 9.57 -1.02
CA ILE A 248 2.65 10.80 -0.69
C ILE A 248 4.05 10.76 -1.33
N PRO A 249 4.30 11.55 -2.37
CA PRO A 249 5.61 11.70 -3.00
C PRO A 249 6.70 12.14 -2.02
N LYS A 250 7.90 11.60 -2.20
CA LYS A 250 9.05 11.90 -1.32
C LYS A 250 9.40 13.39 -1.24
N ASP A 251 9.31 14.12 -2.35
CA ASP A 251 9.59 15.57 -2.35
C ASP A 251 8.53 16.38 -1.59
N ILE A 252 7.28 15.88 -1.52
CA ILE A 252 6.23 16.45 -0.66
C ILE A 252 6.52 16.20 0.82
N GLN A 253 7.01 15.01 1.17
CA GLN A 253 7.43 14.70 2.54
C GLN A 253 8.56 15.63 3.02
N GLN A 254 9.43 16.05 2.12
CA GLN A 254 10.60 16.89 2.42
C GLN A 254 10.31 18.40 2.40
N ALA A 255 9.25 18.82 1.71
CA ALA A 255 8.89 20.24 1.58
C ALA A 255 8.58 20.87 2.95
N LEU A 256 9.04 22.10 3.16
CA LEU A 256 8.75 22.86 4.37
C LEU A 256 7.45 23.65 4.24
N HIS A 257 6.59 23.55 5.25
CA HIS A 257 5.33 24.28 5.29
C HIS A 257 4.88 24.55 6.74
N VAL A 258 4.04 25.56 6.92
CA VAL A 258 3.31 25.84 8.16
C VAL A 258 1.84 25.56 7.83
N PRO A 259 1.26 24.47 8.37
CA PRO A 259 -0.14 24.12 8.07
C PRO A 259 -1.09 25.17 8.66
N ASP A 260 -2.17 25.46 7.93
CA ASP A 260 -3.24 26.38 8.33
C ASP A 260 -4.08 25.85 9.53
#